data_AF-W7BL03-F1
#
_entry.id   AF-W7BL03-F1
#
_cell.length_a   1.000
_cell.length_b   1.000
_cell.length_c   1.000
_cell.angle_alpha   90.00
_cell.angle_beta   90.00
_cell.angle_gamma   90.00
#
_symmetry.space_group_name_H-M   'P 1'
#
loop_
_entity.id
_entity.type
_entity.pdbx_description
1 polymer ?
#
loop_
_entity_poly.entity_id
_entity_poly.type
_entity_poly.pdbx_seq_one_letter_code
_entity_poly.pdbx_strand_id
1 'polypeptide(L)'
;MAKPYIESWTNGWQMKGHFFATFRFINWEQNATCISLLWNAKYLKVGLEWQAYKAKSSLLDVSLHNHYLLPLLPEIKKANHYSVWTSAKEEFTPFLLLSDFQAGVKKEILSELDNKNGLGVGVIFEKRDLMNPVETFLPFISELEFLYSKMKHAFEG
;
A
#
# COMPACT_ATOMS: atom_id res chain seq x y z
N MET A 1 15.96 5.39 1.05
CA MET A 1 14.69 5.81 1.69
C MET A 1 14.96 6.80 2.80
N ALA A 2 13.97 7.62 3.15
CA ALA A 2 14.02 8.41 4.38
C ALA A 2 13.89 7.50 5.61
N LYS A 3 14.20 8.01 6.80
CA LYS A 3 13.96 7.30 8.05
C LYS A 3 12.46 6.93 8.12
N PRO A 4 12.10 5.66 8.37
CA PRO A 4 10.70 5.28 8.42
C PRO A 4 9.98 6.04 9.54
N TYR A 5 8.75 6.46 9.25
CA TYR A 5 7.85 6.90 10.30
C TYR A 5 7.21 5.66 10.91
N ILE A 6 7.52 5.42 12.17
CA ILE A 6 7.00 4.30 12.96
C ILE A 6 6.03 4.88 13.96
N GLU A 7 4.78 4.43 13.91
CA GLU A 7 3.77 4.82 14.88
C GLU A 7 3.38 3.62 15.71
N SER A 8 3.75 3.69 16.98
CA SER A 8 3.35 2.72 17.98
C SER A 8 2.08 3.25 18.64
N TRP A 9 0.92 2.77 18.20
CA TRP A 9 -0.37 3.10 18.80
C TRP A 9 -0.53 2.39 20.15
N THR A 10 0.26 2.80 21.14
CA THR A 10 0.31 2.22 22.49
C THR A 10 -0.56 2.97 23.49
N ASN A 11 -1.69 3.52 23.03
CA ASN A 11 -2.56 4.33 23.89
C ASN A 11 -3.65 3.43 24.50
N GLY A 12 -3.35 2.88 25.67
CA GLY A 12 -4.29 2.65 26.79
C GLY A 12 -5.48 1.70 26.67
N TRP A 13 -6.15 1.53 25.53
CA TRP A 13 -7.31 0.62 25.34
C TRP A 13 -7.25 -0.17 24.02
N GLN A 14 -6.41 0.21 23.05
CA GLN A 14 -6.16 -0.53 21.79
C GLN A 14 -4.80 -1.26 21.74
N MET A 15 -4.02 -1.23 22.83
CA MET A 15 -2.79 -2.01 23.01
C MET A 15 -3.06 -3.51 22.96
N LYS A 16 -3.03 -4.11 21.78
CA LYS A 16 -2.79 -5.55 21.48
C LYS A 16 -3.05 -5.88 20.00
N GLY A 17 -3.62 -4.95 19.24
CA GLY A 17 -4.11 -5.21 17.89
C GLY A 17 -3.13 -4.92 16.77
N HIS A 18 -2.42 -3.78 16.77
CA HIS A 18 -1.86 -3.20 15.54
C HIS A 18 -0.43 -2.67 15.68
N PHE A 19 0.41 -2.95 14.69
CA PHE A 19 1.72 -2.32 14.48
C PHE A 19 1.76 -1.69 13.09
N PHE A 20 2.26 -0.45 13.00
CA PHE A 20 2.26 0.31 11.77
C PHE A 20 3.58 1.02 11.51
N ALA A 21 4.09 0.87 10.29
CA ALA A 21 5.25 1.59 9.81
C ALA A 21 5.03 2.08 8.38
N THR A 22 5.62 3.22 8.05
CA THR A 22 5.55 3.79 6.70
C THR A 22 6.93 4.20 6.22
N PHE A 23 7.19 3.94 4.95
CA PHE A 23 8.45 4.16 4.27
C PHE A 23 8.20 5.11 3.08
N ARG A 24 9.00 6.17 3.02
CA ARG A 24 8.94 7.20 1.98
C ARG A 24 10.35 7.46 1.44
N PHE A 25 10.42 7.97 0.21
CA PHE A 25 11.69 8.45 -0.31
C PHE A 25 12.11 9.75 0.36
N ILE A 26 13.42 10.01 0.30
CA ILE A 26 13.98 11.31 0.69
C ILE A 26 13.35 12.38 -0.21
N ASN A 27 12.98 13.52 0.36
CA ASN A 27 12.23 14.63 -0.26
C ASN A 27 10.75 14.32 -0.58
N TRP A 28 10.25 13.14 -0.21
CA TRP A 28 8.84 12.74 -0.34
C TRP A 28 8.21 12.44 1.02
N GLU A 29 8.83 12.86 2.12
CA GLU A 29 8.43 12.52 3.50
C GLU A 29 7.04 13.05 3.86
N GLN A 30 6.60 14.11 3.19
CA GLN A 30 5.27 14.71 3.41
C GLN A 30 4.19 14.19 2.46
N ASN A 31 4.55 13.38 1.47
CA ASN A 31 3.61 12.82 0.51
C ASN A 31 2.72 11.76 1.15
N ALA A 32 1.47 11.69 0.69
CA ALA A 32 0.50 10.70 1.13
C ALA A 32 0.78 9.31 0.52
N THR A 33 1.39 9.24 -0.65
CA THR A 33 1.92 7.99 -1.22
C THR A 33 3.05 7.44 -0.35
N CYS A 34 2.98 6.18 0.04
CA CYS A 34 4.05 5.51 0.77
C CYS A 34 3.99 3.99 0.61
N ILE A 35 5.08 3.33 0.98
CA ILE A 35 5.01 1.91 1.32
C ILE A 35 4.61 1.82 2.79
N SER A 36 3.55 1.11 3.11
CA SER A 36 3.10 0.86 4.47
C SER A 36 3.30 -0.60 4.85
N LEU A 37 3.53 -0.81 6.14
CA LEU A 37 3.46 -2.10 6.81
C LEU A 37 2.41 -1.98 7.90
N LEU A 38 1.36 -2.78 7.81
CA LEU A 38 0.30 -2.88 8.81
C LEU A 38 0.22 -4.32 9.29
N TRP A 39 0.57 -4.55 10.54
CA TRP A 39 0.32 -5.82 11.21
C TRP A 39 -0.89 -5.64 12.11
N ASN A 40 -1.90 -6.49 11.96
CA ASN A 40 -3.01 -6.57 12.90
C ASN A 40 -3.28 -8.01 13.38
N ALA A 41 -4.38 -8.20 14.13
CA ALA A 41 -4.78 -9.51 14.65
C ALA A 41 -5.05 -10.57 13.56
N LYS A 42 -5.34 -10.17 12.32
CA LYS A 42 -5.68 -11.08 11.21
C LYS A 42 -4.53 -11.28 10.23
N TYR A 43 -3.80 -10.23 9.91
CA TYR A 43 -2.82 -10.26 8.83
C TYR A 43 -1.65 -9.30 9.06
N LEU A 44 -0.58 -9.54 8.31
CA LEU A 44 0.43 -8.55 7.99
C LEU A 44 0.24 -8.12 6.53
N LYS A 45 -0.03 -6.84 6.32
CA LYS A 45 -0.10 -6.18 5.01
C LYS A 45 1.19 -5.41 4.78
N VAL A 46 1.77 -5.55 3.60
CA VAL A 46 2.83 -4.68 3.11
C VAL A 46 2.42 -4.17 1.72
N GLY A 47 2.32 -2.86 1.53
CA GLY A 47 1.80 -2.32 0.26
C GLY A 47 2.20 -0.89 -0.04
N LEU A 48 2.21 -0.55 -1.33
CA LEU A 48 2.31 0.81 -1.84
C LEU A 48 0.89 1.39 -1.92
N GLU A 49 0.63 2.44 -1.15
CA GLU A 49 -0.73 2.98 -0.99
C GLU A 49 -0.76 4.48 -0.67
N TRP A 50 -1.96 5.03 -0.71
CA TRP A 50 -2.28 6.41 -0.37
C TRP A 50 -2.79 6.57 1.08
N GLN A 51 -2.31 7.59 1.78
CA GLN A 51 -2.73 7.93 3.14
C GLN A 51 -3.45 9.27 3.21
N ALA A 52 -4.79 9.24 3.31
CA ALA A 52 -5.63 10.44 3.26
C ALA A 52 -5.27 11.50 4.31
N TYR A 53 -4.82 11.12 5.51
CA TYR A 53 -4.43 12.07 6.56
C TYR A 53 -3.19 12.92 6.19
N LYS A 54 -2.38 12.46 5.23
CA LYS A 54 -1.23 13.20 4.67
C LYS A 54 -1.58 13.99 3.41
N ALA A 55 -2.82 13.92 2.93
CA ALA A 55 -3.23 14.53 1.67
C ALA A 55 -2.93 16.03 1.60
N LYS A 56 -3.16 16.77 2.70
CA LYS A 56 -2.95 18.22 2.77
C LYS A 56 -1.49 18.64 2.55
N SER A 57 -0.53 17.80 2.96
CA SER A 57 0.91 18.09 2.85
C SER A 57 1.55 17.42 1.63
N SER A 58 0.78 16.68 0.85
CA SER A 58 1.26 15.87 -0.25
C SER A 58 1.41 16.72 -1.52
N LEU A 59 2.52 16.54 -2.23
CA LEU A 59 2.78 17.14 -3.54
C LEU A 59 1.89 16.52 -4.62
N LEU A 60 1.57 15.24 -4.48
CA LEU A 60 0.61 14.53 -5.32
C LEU A 60 -0.74 14.53 -4.63
N ASP A 61 -1.82 14.83 -5.36
CA ASP A 61 -3.17 14.53 -4.90
C ASP A 61 -3.51 13.05 -5.13
N VAL A 62 -4.66 12.62 -4.64
CA VAL A 62 -5.11 11.22 -4.78
C VAL A 62 -5.34 10.84 -6.25
N SER A 63 -5.73 11.80 -7.09
CA SER A 63 -5.96 11.59 -8.52
C SER A 63 -4.64 11.24 -9.23
N LEU A 64 -3.58 12.01 -8.96
CA LEU A 64 -2.24 11.76 -9.50
C LEU A 64 -1.65 10.47 -8.94
N HIS A 65 -1.84 10.18 -7.66
CA HIS A 65 -1.44 8.89 -7.08
C HIS A 65 -2.06 7.72 -7.87
N ASN A 66 -3.38 7.75 -8.07
CA ASN A 66 -4.09 6.71 -8.83
C ASN A 66 -3.61 6.66 -10.28
N HIS A 67 -3.43 7.82 -10.92
CA HIS A 67 -2.99 7.95 -12.30
C HIS A 67 -1.63 7.30 -12.54
N TYR A 68 -0.67 7.48 -11.64
CA TYR A 68 0.67 6.90 -11.78
C TYR A 68 0.76 5.45 -11.32
N LEU A 69 -0.04 5.01 -10.34
CA LEU A 69 0.03 3.63 -9.84
C LEU A 69 -0.72 2.64 -10.74
N LEU A 70 -1.90 3.02 -11.25
CA LEU A 70 -2.79 2.11 -11.99
C LEU A 70 -2.11 1.49 -13.23
N PRO A 71 -1.38 2.22 -14.08
CA PRO A 71 -0.71 1.66 -15.25
C PRO A 71 0.46 0.73 -14.92
N LEU A 72 0.98 0.78 -13.68
CA LEU A 72 2.10 -0.07 -13.24
C LEU A 72 1.64 -1.43 -12.71
N LEU A 73 0.36 -1.59 -12.36
CA LEU A 73 -0.17 -2.84 -11.83
C LEU A 73 0.05 -4.06 -12.76
N PRO A 74 -0.07 -3.95 -14.10
CA PRO A 74 0.24 -5.05 -15.02
C PRO A 74 1.70 -5.48 -15.03
N GLU A 75 2.63 -4.67 -14.53
CA GLU A 75 4.06 -5.02 -14.50
C GLU A 75 4.42 -5.99 -13.37
N ILE A 76 3.55 -6.15 -12.38
CA ILE A 76 3.76 -7.05 -11.23
C ILE A 76 3.69 -8.50 -11.72
N LYS A 77 4.84 -9.19 -11.70
CA LYS A 77 4.98 -10.52 -12.32
C LYS A 77 4.19 -11.61 -11.60
N LYS A 78 4.07 -11.51 -10.27
CA LYS A 78 3.39 -12.50 -9.43
C LYS A 78 2.03 -11.96 -8.98
N ALA A 79 1.16 -11.60 -9.93
CA ALA A 79 -0.14 -11.00 -9.65
C ALA A 79 -0.99 -11.79 -8.65
N ASN A 80 -0.90 -13.14 -8.65
CA ASN A 80 -1.62 -14.00 -7.69
C ASN A 80 -1.16 -13.85 -6.22
N HIS A 81 -0.01 -13.23 -5.97
CA HIS A 81 0.48 -12.95 -4.61
C HIS A 81 0.12 -11.55 -4.14
N TYR A 82 -0.30 -10.69 -5.06
CA TYR A 82 -0.64 -9.31 -4.78
C TYR A 82 -2.15 -9.15 -4.69
N SER A 83 -2.56 -8.19 -3.90
CA SER A 83 -3.92 -7.72 -3.80
C SER A 83 -3.97 -6.23 -4.07
N VAL A 84 -5.15 -5.77 -4.47
CA VAL A 84 -5.47 -4.35 -4.65
C VAL A 84 -6.60 -3.95 -3.72
N TRP A 85 -6.61 -2.68 -3.34
CA TRP A 85 -7.63 -2.08 -2.50
C TRP A 85 -7.71 -0.58 -2.75
N THR A 86 -8.67 0.09 -2.15
CA THR A 86 -8.69 1.55 -2.08
C THR A 86 -8.69 2.03 -0.63
N SER A 87 -8.51 3.33 -0.42
CA SER A 87 -8.62 3.95 0.90
C SER A 87 -10.03 3.93 1.50
N ALA A 88 -11.07 3.57 0.74
CA ALA A 88 -12.41 3.33 1.27
C ALA A 88 -12.54 1.97 1.98
N LYS A 89 -11.55 1.10 1.81
CA LYS A 89 -11.57 -0.26 2.33
C LYS A 89 -11.73 -0.29 3.85
N GLU A 90 -12.76 -0.98 4.31
CA GLU A 90 -12.90 -1.36 5.71
C GLU A 90 -11.87 -2.44 6.10
N GLU A 91 -11.34 -2.32 7.32
CA GLU A 91 -10.17 -3.07 7.79
C GLU A 91 -10.31 -4.60 7.65
N PHE A 92 -11.52 -5.12 7.81
CA PHE A 92 -11.77 -6.57 7.86
C PHE A 92 -12.43 -7.16 6.63
N THR A 93 -12.72 -6.34 5.63
CA THR A 93 -13.21 -6.82 4.34
C THR A 93 -12.09 -7.64 3.66
N PRO A 94 -12.40 -8.67 2.86
CA PRO A 94 -11.38 -9.34 2.04
C PRO A 94 -10.68 -8.39 1.07
N PHE A 95 -9.43 -8.69 0.72
CA PHE A 95 -8.71 -7.97 -0.33
C PHE A 95 -8.98 -8.62 -1.69
N LEU A 96 -9.06 -7.81 -2.75
CA LEU A 96 -9.21 -8.31 -4.12
C LEU A 96 -7.84 -8.74 -4.65
N LEU A 97 -7.68 -9.95 -5.18
CA LEU A 97 -6.43 -10.35 -5.81
C LEU A 97 -6.15 -9.50 -7.05
N LEU A 98 -4.87 -9.18 -7.27
CA LEU A 98 -4.46 -8.41 -8.44
C LEU A 98 -4.74 -9.18 -9.74
N SER A 99 -4.64 -10.50 -9.74
CA SER A 99 -5.01 -11.32 -10.89
C SER A 99 -6.50 -11.22 -11.23
N ASP A 100 -7.38 -11.22 -10.23
CA ASP A 100 -8.82 -11.02 -10.44
C ASP A 100 -9.10 -9.61 -10.96
N PHE A 101 -8.43 -8.60 -10.40
CA PHE A 101 -8.50 -7.22 -10.89
C PHE A 101 -8.09 -7.12 -12.36
N GLN A 102 -6.97 -7.74 -12.75
CA GLN A 102 -6.46 -7.77 -14.12
C GLN A 102 -7.39 -8.57 -15.06
N ALA A 103 -8.06 -9.61 -14.57
CA ALA A 103 -9.05 -10.39 -15.31
C ALA A 103 -10.39 -9.64 -15.54
N GLY A 104 -10.53 -8.43 -15.00
CA GLY A 104 -11.70 -7.58 -15.23
C GLY A 104 -12.70 -7.55 -14.06
N VAL A 105 -12.37 -8.15 -12.92
CA VAL A 105 -13.13 -8.02 -11.66
C VAL A 105 -12.80 -6.67 -11.01
N LYS A 106 -13.08 -5.56 -11.70
CA LYS A 106 -12.56 -4.22 -11.38
C LYS A 106 -13.60 -3.14 -11.09
N LYS A 107 -14.90 -3.45 -11.20
CA LYS A 107 -15.95 -2.41 -11.20
C LYS A 107 -16.01 -1.60 -9.90
N GLU A 108 -15.91 -2.27 -8.75
CA GLU A 108 -15.95 -1.61 -7.44
C GLU A 108 -14.72 -0.71 -7.22
N ILE A 109 -13.52 -1.25 -7.42
CA ILE A 109 -12.27 -0.48 -7.30
C ILE A 109 -12.31 0.76 -8.21
N LEU A 110 -12.65 0.61 -9.50
CA LEU A 110 -12.71 1.75 -10.42
C LEU A 110 -13.71 2.82 -9.97
N SER A 111 -14.89 2.42 -9.52
CA SER A 111 -15.89 3.34 -8.97
C SER A 111 -15.38 4.06 -7.71
N GLU A 112 -14.61 3.38 -6.85
CA GLU A 112 -14.01 3.98 -5.67
C GLU A 112 -12.91 4.98 -6.03
N LEU A 113 -12.12 4.72 -7.07
CA LEU A 113 -11.11 5.66 -7.57
C LEU A 113 -11.76 6.94 -8.12
N ASP A 114 -12.88 6.81 -8.84
CA ASP A 114 -13.67 7.96 -9.33
C ASP A 114 -14.19 8.81 -8.16
N ASN A 115 -14.53 8.17 -7.04
CA ASN A 115 -14.92 8.81 -5.77
C ASN A 115 -13.73 9.34 -4.95
N LYS A 116 -12.55 9.53 -5.58
CA LYS A 116 -11.34 10.08 -4.94
C LYS A 116 -10.78 9.24 -3.80
N ASN A 117 -10.99 7.92 -3.83
CA ASN A 117 -10.26 7.00 -2.97
C ASN A 117 -8.90 6.66 -3.59
N GLY A 118 -7.89 6.56 -2.75
CA GLY A 118 -6.53 6.25 -3.17
C GLY A 118 -6.34 4.76 -3.35
N LEU A 119 -5.73 4.37 -4.46
CA LEU A 119 -5.39 3.00 -4.78
C LEU A 119 -4.31 2.46 -3.83
N GLY A 120 -4.33 1.16 -3.60
CA GLY A 120 -3.27 0.43 -2.92
C GLY A 120 -3.01 -0.89 -3.60
N VAL A 121 -1.75 -1.31 -3.60
CA VAL A 121 -1.32 -2.63 -4.07
C VAL A 121 -0.25 -3.19 -3.15
N GLY A 122 -0.30 -4.49 -2.89
CA GLY A 122 0.67 -5.13 -2.03
C GLY A 122 0.30 -6.55 -1.68
N VAL A 123 0.96 -7.07 -0.65
CA VAL A 123 0.86 -8.47 -0.23
C VAL A 123 0.20 -8.56 1.14
N ILE A 124 -0.66 -9.56 1.29
CA ILE A 124 -1.37 -9.86 2.54
C ILE A 124 -0.93 -11.24 3.01
N PHE A 125 -0.37 -11.28 4.22
CA PHE A 125 -0.01 -12.52 4.88
C PHE A 125 -0.97 -12.73 6.03
N GLU A 126 -1.87 -13.70 5.89
CA GLU A 126 -2.69 -14.14 7.01
C GLU A 126 -1.80 -14.59 8.17
N LYS A 127 -2.30 -14.41 9.38
CA LYS A 127 -1.58 -14.75 10.60
C LYS A 127 -1.19 -16.23 10.60
N ARG A 128 0.11 -16.47 10.43
CA ARG A 128 0.76 -17.77 10.50
C ARG A 128 2.16 -17.59 11.05
N ASP A 129 2.75 -18.65 11.57
CA ASP A 129 4.16 -18.62 11.94
C ASP A 129 5.01 -18.40 10.68
N LEU A 130 5.74 -17.28 10.69
CA LEU A 130 6.64 -16.89 9.61
C LEU A 130 8.07 -17.18 10.06
N MET A 131 8.61 -18.30 9.61
CA MET A 131 10.04 -18.57 9.70
C MET A 131 10.78 -17.55 8.82
N ASN A 132 11.78 -16.86 9.37
CA ASN A 132 12.56 -15.83 8.66
C ASN A 132 11.70 -14.73 7.97
N PRO A 133 11.00 -13.88 8.75
CA PRO A 133 10.10 -12.86 8.19
C PRO A 133 10.82 -11.89 7.25
N VAL A 134 12.06 -11.49 7.58
CA VAL A 134 12.83 -10.57 6.74
C VAL A 134 13.07 -11.14 5.35
N GLU A 135 13.62 -12.36 5.25
CA GLU A 135 13.87 -13.03 3.97
C GLU A 135 12.58 -13.23 3.17
N THR A 136 11.48 -13.51 3.86
CA THR A 136 10.16 -13.65 3.24
C THR A 136 9.68 -12.34 2.61
N PHE A 137 9.90 -11.19 3.27
CA PHE A 137 9.37 -9.90 2.82
C PHE A 137 10.25 -9.14 1.86
N LEU A 138 11.57 -9.35 1.90
CA LEU A 138 12.53 -8.59 1.10
C LEU A 138 12.16 -8.52 -0.39
N PRO A 139 11.81 -9.63 -1.08
CA PRO A 139 11.46 -9.58 -2.50
C PRO A 139 10.23 -8.70 -2.78
N PHE A 140 9.22 -8.75 -1.92
CA PHE A 140 7.97 -7.98 -2.09
C PHE A 140 8.21 -6.49 -1.83
N ILE A 141 8.99 -6.16 -0.80
CA ILE A 141 9.38 -4.78 -0.51
C ILE A 141 10.18 -4.22 -1.69
N SER A 142 11.17 -4.96 -2.21
CA SER A 142 11.95 -4.51 -3.37
C SER A 142 11.11 -4.28 -4.63
N GLU A 143 10.10 -5.12 -4.90
CA GLU A 143 9.18 -4.90 -6.03
C GLU A 143 8.29 -3.65 -5.79
N LEU A 144 7.77 -3.46 -4.58
CA LEU A 144 7.01 -2.25 -4.22
C LEU A 144 7.86 -0.97 -4.29
N GLU A 145 9.12 -1.05 -3.87
CA GLU A 145 10.10 0.04 -4.00
C GLU A 145 10.36 0.42 -5.45
N PHE A 146 10.46 -0.57 -6.33
CA PHE A 146 10.62 -0.37 -7.76
C PHE A 146 9.41 0.35 -8.37
N LEU A 147 8.19 -0.09 -8.04
CA LEU A 147 6.96 0.58 -8.49
C LEU A 147 6.90 2.02 -7.97
N TYR A 148 7.23 2.23 -6.69
CA TYR A 148 7.23 3.55 -6.09
C TYR A 148 8.28 4.47 -6.74
N SER A 149 9.47 3.96 -7.08
CA SER A 149 10.49 4.68 -7.83
C SER A 149 9.97 5.12 -9.20
N LYS A 150 9.28 4.24 -9.94
CA LYS A 150 8.67 4.58 -11.22
C LYS A 150 7.61 5.68 -11.10
N MET A 151 6.74 5.61 -10.10
CA MET A 151 5.78 6.67 -9.83
C MET A 151 6.47 8.01 -9.56
N LYS A 152 7.53 8.00 -8.75
CA LYS A 152 8.32 9.19 -8.45
C LYS A 152 8.96 9.79 -9.69
N HIS A 153 9.58 8.95 -10.53
CA HIS A 153 10.17 9.41 -11.79
C HIS A 153 9.13 9.96 -12.77
N ALA A 154 7.95 9.34 -12.87
CA ALA A 154 6.88 9.81 -13.74
C ALA A 154 6.27 11.14 -13.28
N PHE A 155 6.30 11.44 -11.98
CA PHE A 155 5.82 12.71 -11.44
C PHE A 155 6.85 13.85 -11.57
N GLU A 156 8.14 13.54 -11.46
CA GLU A 156 9.21 14.55 -11.46
C GLU A 156 9.79 14.86 -12.86
N GLY A 157 9.56 13.99 -13.84
CA GLY A 157 10.00 14.16 -15.24
C GLY A 157 8.95 14.82 -16.11
#